data_AF-A0A078GM17-F1
#
_entry.id   AF-A0A078GM17-F1
#
_cell.length_a   1.000
_cell.length_b   1.000
_cell.length_c   1.000
_cell.angle_alpha   90.00
_cell.angle_beta   90.00
_cell.angle_gamma   90.00
#
_symmetry.space_group_name_H-M   'P 1'
#
loop_
_entity.id
_entity.type
_entity.pdbx_description
1 polymer ?
#
loop_
_entity_poly.entity_id
_entity_poly.type
_entity_poly.pdbx_seq_one_letter_code
_entity_poly.pdbx_strand_id
1 'polypeptide(L)'
;MQMVVMCGLGNFAMYSRTSRKAMAEAGGVGLVQEMLRSSNPQVSTQAALMIRSLFSNHTLQEYVSCEIIKSLTDTVSVNSPSIAAAMERELWTTAMINVEVVRTLNAVLTTFPKLRSSEAATACIPHLIGALKSGDKEARDSALDTIHTLRQSWRTMPTETARSQAVLAAEAIPMLQLMMKSKSPERSFHERGNSLLNCLPGSLTVAIKRGDNLKRSMGNTNAFCSLIIDNCPKKKTKVVKRTSSPVWKESFTWDFAVPPRRQFLEIVCKSNNIFRDKILGKVRIPIDKVLTEGSYSGSFSLSEESKKDDGSNRSLDVEIVWSNQTF
;
A
#
# COMPACT_ATOMS: atom_id res chain seq x y z
N MET A 1 -29.02 -11.18 28.38
CA MET A 1 -28.28 -12.33 28.93
C MET A 1 -26.82 -12.36 28.48
N GLN A 2 -26.51 -12.27 27.17
CA GLN A 2 -25.12 -12.32 26.64
C GLN A 2 -24.14 -11.33 27.30
N MET A 3 -24.51 -10.05 27.47
CA MET A 3 -23.65 -9.06 28.15
C MET A 3 -23.31 -9.43 29.61
N VAL A 4 -24.24 -10.07 30.33
CA VAL A 4 -24.01 -10.46 31.73
C VAL A 4 -22.99 -11.60 31.80
N VAL A 5 -23.10 -12.57 30.88
CA VAL A 5 -22.14 -13.66 30.74
C VAL A 5 -20.75 -13.11 30.40
N MET A 6 -20.66 -12.13 29.49
CA MET A 6 -19.41 -11.47 29.13
C MET A 6 -18.76 -10.72 30.29
N CYS A 7 -19.54 -9.97 31.07
CA CYS A 7 -19.02 -9.29 32.26
C CYS A 7 -18.50 -10.28 33.31
N GLY A 8 -19.24 -11.38 33.54
CA GLY A 8 -18.84 -12.43 34.45
C GLY A 8 -17.54 -13.14 34.03
N LEU A 9 -17.48 -13.57 32.77
CA LEU A 9 -16.28 -14.22 32.20
C LEU A 9 -15.10 -13.26 32.14
N GLY A 10 -15.34 -12.00 31.76
CA GLY A 10 -14.33 -10.95 31.72
C GLY A 10 -13.70 -10.76 33.09
N ASN A 11 -14.50 -10.61 34.14
CA ASN A 11 -13.98 -10.49 35.49
C ASN A 11 -13.16 -11.73 35.88
N PHE A 12 -13.67 -12.93 35.65
CA PHE A 12 -12.97 -14.18 36.00
C PHE A 12 -11.61 -14.34 35.28
N ALA A 13 -11.56 -14.10 33.97
CA ALA A 13 -10.37 -14.33 33.14
C ALA A 13 -9.24 -13.32 33.38
N MET A 14 -9.56 -12.15 33.94
CA MET A 14 -8.62 -11.04 34.14
C MET A 14 -7.79 -11.15 35.43
N TYR A 15 -8.22 -11.92 36.43
CA TYR A 15 -7.58 -11.95 37.75
C TYR A 15 -6.29 -12.77 37.85
N SER A 16 -6.19 -13.92 37.14
CA SER A 16 -5.02 -14.79 37.28
C SER A 16 -4.74 -15.63 36.03
N ARG A 17 -3.49 -16.09 35.90
CA ARG A 17 -3.11 -17.04 34.82
C ARG A 17 -3.89 -18.36 34.93
N THR A 18 -4.16 -18.82 36.15
CA THR A 18 -4.90 -20.06 36.41
C THR A 18 -6.36 -19.93 35.98
N SER A 19 -7.03 -18.82 36.33
CA SER A 19 -8.40 -18.53 35.90
C SER A 19 -8.51 -18.46 34.38
N ARG A 20 -7.49 -17.87 33.73
CA ARG A 20 -7.42 -17.77 32.27
C ARG A 20 -7.32 -19.14 31.59
N LYS A 21 -6.51 -20.05 32.14
CA LYS A 21 -6.40 -21.43 31.65
C LYS A 21 -7.68 -22.23 31.89
N ALA A 22 -8.24 -22.17 33.10
CA ALA A 22 -9.49 -22.85 33.43
C ALA A 22 -10.64 -22.41 32.50
N MET A 23 -10.72 -21.12 32.17
CA MET A 23 -11.68 -20.61 31.19
C MET A 23 -11.47 -21.23 29.79
N ALA A 24 -10.22 -21.33 29.34
CA ALA A 24 -9.91 -21.89 28.03
C ALA A 24 -10.20 -23.40 27.96
N GLU A 25 -9.85 -24.15 29.00
CA GLU A 25 -10.15 -25.59 29.16
C GLU A 25 -11.66 -25.87 29.15
N ALA A 26 -12.46 -24.98 29.75
CA ALA A 26 -13.92 -25.08 29.76
C ALA A 26 -14.58 -24.68 28.42
N GLY A 27 -13.81 -24.42 27.36
CA GLY A 27 -14.34 -24.02 26.05
C GLY A 27 -14.73 -22.53 25.96
N GLY A 28 -14.35 -21.72 26.96
CA GLY A 28 -14.72 -20.30 27.02
C GLY A 28 -14.21 -19.46 25.85
N VAL A 29 -13.09 -19.85 25.21
CA VAL A 29 -12.59 -19.17 24.00
C VAL A 29 -13.58 -19.30 22.85
N GLY A 30 -14.12 -20.50 22.62
CA GLY A 30 -15.11 -20.75 21.56
C GLY A 30 -16.40 -19.96 21.79
N LEU A 31 -16.86 -19.88 23.04
CA LEU A 31 -18.01 -19.06 23.40
C LEU A 31 -17.77 -17.57 23.11
N VAL A 32 -16.60 -17.03 23.46
CA VAL A 32 -16.27 -15.62 23.16
C VAL A 32 -16.20 -15.40 21.64
N GLN A 33 -15.70 -16.36 20.86
CA GLN A 33 -15.72 -16.29 19.39
C GLN A 33 -17.14 -16.34 18.81
N GLU A 34 -18.07 -17.07 19.42
CA GLU A 34 -19.48 -17.03 19.04
C GLU A 34 -20.09 -15.65 19.32
N MET A 35 -19.75 -15.04 20.46
CA MET A 35 -20.22 -13.71 20.81
C MET A 35 -19.70 -12.60 19.90
N LEU A 36 -18.55 -12.80 19.23
CA LEU A 36 -18.11 -11.89 18.15
C LEU A 36 -19.14 -11.79 17.02
N ARG A 37 -19.85 -12.89 16.70
CA ARG A 37 -20.86 -12.92 15.63
C ARG A 37 -22.20 -12.29 16.03
N SER A 38 -22.32 -11.76 17.25
CA SER A 38 -23.54 -11.10 17.71
C SER A 38 -23.84 -9.85 16.88
N SER A 39 -25.10 -9.67 16.48
CA SER A 39 -25.57 -8.46 15.80
C SER A 39 -25.50 -7.20 16.68
N ASN A 40 -25.24 -7.35 17.99
CA ASN A 40 -25.08 -6.22 18.91
C ASN A 40 -23.60 -5.75 18.94
N PRO A 41 -23.31 -4.51 18.50
CA PRO A 41 -21.95 -3.97 18.47
C PRO A 41 -21.25 -3.92 19.84
N GLN A 42 -22.00 -3.74 20.93
CA GLN A 42 -21.42 -3.72 22.28
C GLN A 42 -20.94 -5.12 22.70
N VAL A 43 -21.71 -6.16 22.35
CA VAL A 43 -21.35 -7.56 22.64
C VAL A 43 -20.10 -7.96 21.87
N SER A 44 -20.06 -7.65 20.56
CA SER A 44 -18.89 -7.95 19.72
C SER A 44 -17.64 -7.17 20.14
N THR A 45 -17.78 -5.91 20.55
CA THR A 45 -16.67 -5.10 21.11
C THR A 45 -16.12 -5.71 22.40
N GLN A 46 -17.00 -6.11 23.32
CA GLN A 46 -16.58 -6.74 24.57
C GLN A 46 -15.93 -8.11 24.32
N ALA A 47 -16.41 -8.85 23.33
CA ALA A 47 -15.81 -10.12 22.91
C ALA A 47 -14.40 -9.94 22.35
N ALA A 48 -14.19 -8.92 21.51
CA ALA A 48 -12.87 -8.53 21.03
C ALA A 48 -11.92 -8.17 22.19
N LEU A 49 -12.36 -7.34 23.14
CA LEU A 49 -11.57 -6.98 24.34
C LEU A 49 -11.14 -8.20 25.15
N MET A 50 -12.07 -9.15 25.34
CA MET A 50 -11.78 -10.40 26.03
C MET A 50 -10.74 -11.23 25.30
N ILE A 51 -10.89 -11.41 23.98
CA ILE A 51 -9.88 -12.11 23.15
C ILE A 51 -8.52 -11.42 23.27
N ARG A 52 -8.48 -10.08 23.16
CA ARG A 52 -7.23 -9.31 23.29
C ARG A 52 -6.54 -9.57 24.62
N SER A 53 -7.30 -9.60 25.71
CA SER A 53 -6.72 -9.88 27.02
C SER A 53 -6.28 -11.33 27.18
N LEU A 54 -7.11 -12.29 26.75
CA LEU A 54 -6.80 -13.72 26.80
C LEU A 54 -5.48 -14.03 26.06
N PHE A 55 -5.27 -13.38 24.92
CA PHE A 55 -4.14 -13.58 24.02
C PHE A 55 -3.10 -12.45 24.08
N SER A 56 -3.10 -11.66 25.16
CA SER A 56 -2.11 -10.61 25.43
C SER A 56 -0.70 -11.14 25.72
N ASN A 57 -0.58 -12.45 26.00
CA ASN A 57 0.66 -13.13 26.33
C ASN A 57 0.57 -14.61 25.92
N HIS A 58 1.67 -15.34 26.09
CA HIS A 58 1.78 -16.74 25.65
C HIS A 58 1.14 -17.78 26.58
N THR A 59 0.39 -17.37 27.62
CA THR A 59 -0.20 -18.33 28.59
C THR A 59 -1.15 -19.32 27.91
N LEU A 60 -1.88 -18.89 26.88
CA LEU A 60 -2.85 -19.69 26.12
C LEU A 60 -2.34 -20.06 24.72
N GLN A 61 -1.02 -20.21 24.55
CA GLN A 61 -0.42 -20.49 23.23
C GLN A 61 -0.89 -21.80 22.57
N GLU A 62 -1.44 -22.73 23.35
CA GLU A 62 -2.00 -24.01 22.90
C GLU A 62 -3.44 -23.86 22.37
N TYR A 63 -4.16 -22.83 22.82
CA TYR A 63 -5.53 -22.52 22.38
C TYR A 63 -5.56 -21.52 21.22
N VAL A 64 -4.43 -20.88 20.89
CA VAL A 64 -4.38 -19.91 19.79
C VAL A 64 -4.44 -20.62 18.45
N SER A 65 -5.39 -20.21 17.59
CA SER A 65 -5.63 -20.83 16.29
C SER A 65 -5.95 -19.79 15.21
N CYS A 66 -5.91 -20.21 13.95
CA CYS A 66 -6.32 -19.37 12.82
C CYS A 66 -7.82 -19.00 12.88
N GLU A 67 -8.62 -19.76 13.62
CA GLU A 67 -10.06 -19.50 13.77
C GLU A 67 -10.33 -18.19 14.53
N ILE A 68 -9.42 -17.78 15.43
CA ILE A 68 -9.49 -16.49 16.11
C ILE A 68 -9.35 -15.36 15.09
N ILE A 69 -8.41 -15.47 14.15
CA ILE A 69 -8.22 -14.48 13.08
C ILE A 69 -9.44 -14.43 12.18
N LYS A 70 -9.99 -15.58 11.78
CA LYS A 70 -11.22 -15.66 10.96
C LYS A 70 -12.40 -14.99 11.66
N SER A 71 -12.66 -15.37 12.92
CA SER A 71 -13.77 -14.82 13.73
C SER A 71 -13.67 -13.30 13.87
N LEU A 72 -12.47 -12.75 14.11
CA LEU A 72 -12.26 -11.30 14.16
C LEU A 72 -12.44 -10.67 12.77
N THR A 73 -11.89 -11.27 11.73
CA THR A 73 -11.98 -10.75 10.35
C THR A 73 -13.42 -10.67 9.87
N ASP A 74 -14.23 -11.70 10.12
CA ASP A 74 -15.64 -11.74 9.74
C ASP A 74 -16.41 -10.57 10.36
N THR A 75 -16.10 -10.19 11.60
CA THR A 75 -16.73 -9.02 12.24
C THR A 75 -16.31 -7.67 11.64
N VAL A 76 -15.13 -7.59 11.02
CA VAL A 76 -14.72 -6.42 10.22
C VAL A 76 -15.48 -6.39 8.90
N SER A 77 -15.74 -7.55 8.29
CA SER A 77 -16.48 -7.67 7.03
C SER A 77 -17.95 -7.32 7.17
N VAL A 78 -18.65 -7.80 8.21
CA VAL A 78 -20.09 -7.59 8.40
C VAL A 78 -20.47 -6.11 8.51
N ASN A 79 -19.53 -5.27 8.95
CA ASN A 79 -19.74 -3.83 9.08
C ASN A 79 -19.29 -3.03 7.84
N SER A 80 -18.68 -3.67 6.84
CA SER A 80 -18.26 -3.04 5.58
C SER A 80 -19.27 -3.39 4.47
N PRO A 81 -20.07 -2.45 3.94
CA PRO A 81 -20.92 -2.75 2.79
C PRO A 81 -20.03 -3.17 1.62
N SER A 82 -20.49 -4.19 0.88
CA SER A 82 -19.71 -4.78 -0.21
C SER A 82 -19.19 -3.71 -1.16
N ILE A 83 -17.88 -3.71 -1.38
CA ILE A 83 -17.15 -2.78 -2.25
C ILE A 83 -17.70 -2.82 -3.69
N ALA A 84 -18.38 -3.91 -4.08
CA ALA A 84 -19.04 -4.08 -5.38
C ALA A 84 -20.30 -3.21 -5.57
N ALA A 85 -20.97 -2.75 -4.50
CA ALA A 85 -22.20 -1.95 -4.60
C ALA A 85 -21.95 -0.43 -4.47
N ALA A 86 -20.73 -0.02 -4.13
CA ALA A 86 -20.36 1.39 -3.91
C ALA A 86 -19.55 1.99 -5.07
N MET A 87 -19.45 1.30 -6.21
CA MET A 87 -19.06 1.93 -7.46
C MET A 87 -20.27 2.71 -7.99
N GLU A 88 -20.37 4.01 -7.65
CA GLU A 88 -20.57 5.03 -8.69
C GLU A 88 -20.56 6.49 -8.22
N ARG A 89 -20.78 6.84 -6.95
CA ARG A 89 -20.76 8.27 -6.56
C ARG A 89 -20.32 8.46 -5.12
N GLU A 90 -19.21 9.17 -4.93
CA GLU A 90 -18.90 10.17 -3.88
C GLU A 90 -19.59 10.13 -2.49
N LEU A 91 -20.03 8.97 -2.00
CA LEU A 91 -20.52 8.80 -0.64
C LEU A 91 -19.77 7.63 0.00
N TRP A 92 -18.74 7.99 0.76
CA TRP A 92 -18.16 7.15 1.79
C TRP A 92 -19.25 6.89 2.83
N THR A 93 -20.09 5.88 2.64
CA THR A 93 -21.01 5.48 3.71
C THR A 93 -20.16 4.90 4.83
N THR A 94 -20.09 5.63 5.95
CA THR A 94 -19.31 5.29 7.13
C THR A 94 -19.82 3.99 7.75
N ALA A 95 -19.37 2.87 7.18
CA ALA A 95 -19.28 1.61 7.87
C ALA A 95 -18.65 1.84 9.24
N MET A 96 -19.40 1.61 10.32
CA MET A 96 -18.85 1.64 11.67
C MET A 96 -17.94 0.42 11.86
N ILE A 97 -16.68 0.57 11.46
CA ILE A 97 -15.66 -0.44 11.73
C ILE A 97 -15.48 -0.53 13.24
N ASN A 98 -15.59 -1.74 13.77
CA ASN A 98 -15.26 -1.98 15.16
C ASN A 98 -13.74 -1.88 15.34
N VAL A 99 -13.27 -0.69 15.72
CA VAL A 99 -11.84 -0.41 15.93
C VAL A 99 -11.18 -1.42 16.86
N GLU A 100 -11.93 -1.86 17.87
CA GLU A 100 -11.43 -2.77 18.89
C GLU A 100 -11.16 -4.16 18.34
N VAL A 101 -11.93 -4.61 17.34
CA VAL A 101 -11.63 -5.84 16.59
C VAL A 101 -10.29 -5.71 15.85
N VAL A 102 -10.04 -4.59 15.19
CA VAL A 102 -8.78 -4.36 14.44
C VAL A 102 -7.59 -4.32 15.41
N ARG A 103 -7.73 -3.65 16.57
CA ARG A 103 -6.70 -3.66 17.62
C ARG A 103 -6.45 -5.06 18.16
N THR A 104 -7.51 -5.82 18.38
CA THR A 104 -7.42 -7.19 18.88
C THR A 104 -6.70 -8.08 17.88
N LEU A 105 -7.01 -7.95 16.58
CA LEU A 105 -6.32 -8.65 15.52
C LEU A 105 -4.83 -8.30 15.48
N ASN A 106 -4.47 -7.02 15.56
CA ASN A 106 -3.07 -6.59 15.65
C ASN A 106 -2.36 -7.20 16.87
N ALA A 107 -3.00 -7.17 18.04
CA ALA A 107 -2.43 -7.71 19.27
C ALA A 107 -2.16 -9.22 19.15
N VAL A 108 -3.13 -10.00 18.64
CA VAL A 108 -2.97 -11.45 18.43
C VAL A 108 -1.83 -11.73 17.44
N LEU A 109 -1.78 -11.02 16.31
CA LEU A 109 -0.70 -11.19 15.31
C LEU A 109 0.65 -10.74 15.85
N THR A 110 0.70 -9.72 16.70
CA THR A 110 1.92 -9.25 17.36
C THR A 110 2.44 -10.30 18.33
N THR A 111 1.59 -10.80 19.23
CA THR A 111 1.95 -11.82 20.23
C THR A 111 2.29 -13.16 19.60
N PHE A 112 1.62 -13.57 18.52
CA PHE A 112 1.81 -14.89 17.91
C PHE A 112 2.27 -14.82 16.45
N PRO A 113 3.58 -14.59 16.19
CA PRO A 113 4.13 -14.52 14.84
C PRO A 113 3.85 -15.75 13.97
N LYS A 114 3.70 -16.94 14.58
CA LYS A 114 3.34 -18.19 13.90
C LYS A 114 2.04 -18.10 13.09
N LEU A 115 1.13 -17.20 13.46
CA LEU A 115 -0.14 -17.03 12.76
C LEU A 115 -0.04 -16.12 11.52
N ARG A 116 1.04 -15.33 11.38
CA ARG A 116 1.17 -14.32 10.32
C ARG A 116 1.36 -14.92 8.93
N SER A 117 1.85 -16.17 8.85
CA SER A 117 1.96 -16.92 7.59
C SER A 117 0.72 -17.75 7.26
N SER A 118 -0.35 -17.65 8.06
CA SER A 118 -1.58 -18.43 7.82
C SER A 118 -2.42 -17.85 6.68
N GLU A 119 -3.25 -18.70 6.08
CA GLU A 119 -4.27 -18.28 5.11
C GLU A 119 -5.25 -17.27 5.74
N ALA A 120 -5.61 -17.44 7.02
CA ALA A 120 -6.47 -16.50 7.72
C ALA A 120 -5.84 -15.11 7.84
N ALA A 121 -4.53 -15.03 8.08
CA ALA A 121 -3.81 -13.75 8.08
C ALA A 121 -3.73 -13.11 6.69
N THR A 122 -3.68 -13.92 5.63
CA THR A 122 -3.76 -13.40 4.26
C THR A 122 -5.16 -12.88 3.94
N ALA A 123 -6.20 -13.60 4.32
CA ALA A 123 -7.61 -13.23 4.10
C ALA A 123 -8.04 -11.99 4.89
N CYS A 124 -7.36 -11.65 5.99
CA CYS A 124 -7.69 -10.44 6.74
C CYS A 124 -7.20 -9.14 6.08
N ILE A 125 -6.23 -9.21 5.16
CA ILE A 125 -5.62 -8.00 4.55
C ILE A 125 -6.65 -7.11 3.86
N PRO A 126 -7.54 -7.59 2.96
CA PRO A 126 -8.57 -6.74 2.33
C PRO A 126 -9.46 -6.01 3.35
N HIS A 127 -9.75 -6.64 4.48
CA HIS A 127 -10.56 -6.07 5.56
C HIS A 127 -9.79 -4.96 6.29
N LEU A 128 -8.48 -5.14 6.49
CA LEU A 128 -7.58 -4.09 7.00
C LEU A 128 -7.47 -2.92 6.02
N ILE A 129 -7.45 -3.19 4.71
CA ILE A 129 -7.49 -2.14 3.68
C ILE A 129 -8.80 -1.36 3.76
N GLY A 130 -9.94 -2.03 3.95
CA GLY A 130 -11.23 -1.39 4.21
C GLY A 130 -11.18 -0.49 5.45
N ALA A 131 -10.60 -0.99 6.55
CA ALA A 131 -10.41 -0.22 7.77
C ALA A 131 -9.47 0.98 7.60
N LEU A 132 -8.40 0.84 6.81
CA LEU A 132 -7.47 1.92 6.46
C LEU A 132 -8.15 3.02 5.63
N LYS A 133 -9.04 2.63 4.70
CA LYS A 133 -9.82 3.54 3.86
C LYS A 133 -10.99 4.19 4.62
N SER A 134 -11.26 3.78 5.86
CA SER A 134 -12.36 4.35 6.63
C SER A 134 -12.11 5.80 7.06
N GLY A 135 -13.19 6.51 7.41
CA GLY A 135 -13.12 7.86 7.98
C GLY A 135 -12.54 7.90 9.40
N ASP A 136 -12.58 6.77 10.13
CA ASP A 136 -12.15 6.67 11.53
C ASP A 136 -10.61 6.64 11.65
N LYS A 137 -10.06 7.61 12.40
CA LYS A 137 -8.61 7.75 12.62
C LYS A 137 -8.03 6.56 13.39
N GLU A 138 -8.73 6.05 14.39
CA GLU A 138 -8.24 4.96 15.24
C GLU A 138 -8.29 3.62 14.50
N ALA A 139 -9.35 3.38 13.72
CA ALA A 139 -9.43 2.22 12.82
C ALA A 139 -8.27 2.22 11.83
N ARG A 140 -7.99 3.39 11.25
CA ARG A 140 -6.94 3.58 10.26
C ARG A 140 -5.55 3.32 10.82
N ASP A 141 -5.23 3.86 12.00
CA ASP A 141 -3.93 3.64 12.63
C ASP A 141 -3.74 2.16 13.03
N SER A 142 -4.78 1.56 13.61
CA SER A 142 -4.76 0.13 13.98
C SER A 142 -4.60 -0.78 12.75
N ALA A 143 -5.25 -0.44 11.63
CA ALA A 143 -5.12 -1.17 10.38
C ALA A 143 -3.70 -1.04 9.80
N LEU A 144 -3.13 0.17 9.82
CA LEU A 144 -1.76 0.41 9.38
C LEU A 144 -0.76 -0.41 10.20
N ASP A 145 -0.91 -0.41 11.53
CA ASP A 145 -0.05 -1.20 12.43
C ASP A 145 -0.15 -2.69 12.14
N THR A 146 -1.36 -3.19 11.90
CA THR A 146 -1.56 -4.61 11.58
C THR A 146 -0.87 -5.00 10.27
N ILE A 147 -1.04 -4.19 9.21
CA ILE A 147 -0.37 -4.42 7.92
C ILE A 147 1.15 -4.34 8.08
N HIS A 148 1.65 -3.40 8.88
CA HIS A 148 3.07 -3.28 9.18
C HIS A 148 3.62 -4.51 9.91
N THR A 149 2.88 -5.04 10.89
CA THR A 149 3.23 -6.27 11.65
C THR A 149 3.28 -7.49 10.73
N LEU A 150 2.32 -7.66 9.82
CA LEU A 150 2.34 -8.74 8.82
C LEU A 150 3.59 -8.64 7.94
N ARG A 151 3.88 -7.44 7.44
CA ARG A 151 5.04 -7.15 6.60
C ARG A 151 6.37 -7.52 7.24
N GLN A 152 6.52 -7.37 8.56
CA GLN A 152 7.76 -7.75 9.26
C GLN A 152 8.12 -9.24 9.09
N SER A 153 7.13 -10.08 8.77
CA SER A 153 7.30 -11.53 8.66
C SER A 153 7.49 -12.01 7.22
N TRP A 154 7.36 -11.13 6.21
CA TRP A 154 7.50 -11.49 4.79
C TRP A 154 8.88 -12.06 4.44
N ARG A 155 9.92 -11.70 5.21
CA ARG A 155 11.29 -12.20 4.99
C ARG A 155 11.51 -13.62 5.52
N THR A 156 10.69 -14.06 6.48
CA THR A 156 10.87 -15.34 7.17
C THR A 156 9.78 -16.36 6.83
N MET A 157 8.71 -15.94 6.17
CA MET A 157 7.61 -16.82 5.73
C MET A 157 7.84 -17.36 4.31
N PRO A 158 7.04 -18.36 3.85
CA PRO A 158 7.12 -18.86 2.48
C PRO A 158 6.93 -17.76 1.43
N THR A 159 7.72 -17.80 0.37
CA THR A 159 7.76 -16.75 -0.67
C THR A 159 6.41 -16.52 -1.34
N GLU A 160 5.64 -17.57 -1.57
CA GLU A 160 4.30 -17.47 -2.17
C GLU A 160 3.33 -16.74 -1.23
N THR A 161 3.30 -17.10 0.06
CA THR A 161 2.48 -16.42 1.06
C THR A 161 2.87 -14.95 1.20
N ALA A 162 4.16 -14.64 1.27
CA ALA A 162 4.65 -13.27 1.32
C ALA A 162 4.22 -12.47 0.09
N ARG A 163 4.31 -13.06 -1.11
CA ARG A 163 3.88 -12.44 -2.36
C ARG A 163 2.38 -12.17 -2.35
N SER A 164 1.56 -13.15 -1.98
CA SER A 164 0.10 -13.00 -1.90
C SER A 164 -0.31 -11.90 -0.92
N GLN A 165 0.30 -11.85 0.27
CA GLN A 165 0.06 -10.78 1.23
C GLN A 165 0.50 -9.41 0.71
N ALA A 166 1.65 -9.34 0.05
CA ALA A 166 2.17 -8.09 -0.49
C ALA A 166 1.29 -7.53 -1.62
N VAL A 167 0.77 -8.38 -2.51
CA VAL A 167 -0.17 -7.98 -3.58
C VAL A 167 -1.47 -7.45 -2.99
N LEU A 168 -2.06 -8.13 -2.01
CA LEU A 168 -3.28 -7.65 -1.35
C LEU A 168 -3.02 -6.33 -0.60
N ALA A 169 -1.89 -6.22 0.09
CA ALA A 169 -1.51 -5.01 0.82
C ALA A 169 -1.21 -3.83 -0.12
N ALA A 170 -0.88 -4.06 -1.40
CA ALA A 170 -0.65 -3.01 -2.39
C ALA A 170 -1.90 -2.14 -2.64
N GLU A 171 -3.10 -2.64 -2.35
CA GLU A 171 -4.32 -1.82 -2.37
C GLU A 171 -4.33 -0.67 -1.35
N ALA A 172 -3.39 -0.67 -0.39
CA ALA A 172 -3.17 0.46 0.52
C ALA A 172 -2.51 1.65 -0.18
N ILE A 173 -1.79 1.44 -1.30
CA ILE A 173 -0.91 2.46 -1.92
C ILE A 173 -1.61 3.81 -2.12
N PRO A 174 -2.82 3.90 -2.72
CA PRO A 174 -3.47 5.19 -2.94
C PRO A 174 -3.79 5.93 -1.62
N MET A 175 -4.24 5.20 -0.60
CA MET A 175 -4.56 5.78 0.70
C MET A 175 -3.29 6.24 1.41
N LEU A 176 -2.22 5.43 1.38
CA LEU A 176 -0.92 5.81 1.95
C LEU A 176 -0.41 7.09 1.28
N GLN A 177 -0.39 7.16 -0.05
CA GLN A 177 0.05 8.35 -0.80
C GLN A 177 -0.80 9.60 -0.50
N LEU A 178 -2.13 9.44 -0.40
CA LEU A 178 -3.04 10.53 -0.02
C LEU A 178 -2.66 11.10 1.37
N MET A 179 -2.36 10.22 2.32
CA MET A 179 -2.00 10.61 3.67
C MET A 179 -0.61 11.25 3.76
N MET A 180 0.35 10.79 2.95
CA MET A 180 1.69 11.42 2.86
C MET A 180 1.61 12.88 2.38
N LYS A 181 0.56 13.24 1.61
CA LYS A 181 0.32 14.63 1.16
C LYS A 181 -0.39 15.50 2.21
N SER A 182 -0.99 14.89 3.23
CA SER A 182 -1.70 15.66 4.26
C SER A 182 -0.72 16.44 5.13
N LYS A 183 -1.07 17.69 5.48
CA LYS A 183 -0.18 18.61 6.23
C LYS A 183 -0.01 18.25 7.71
N SER A 184 -0.77 17.27 8.21
CA SER A 184 -0.85 16.94 9.65
C SER A 184 -0.91 15.44 9.96
N PRO A 185 0.06 14.60 9.58
CA PRO A 185 0.17 13.26 10.12
C PRO A 185 1.09 13.26 11.34
N GLU A 186 0.71 12.51 12.37
CA GLU A 186 1.62 12.18 13.47
C GLU A 186 2.87 11.47 12.89
N ARG A 187 4.05 11.87 13.36
CA ARG A 187 5.35 11.45 12.78
C ARG A 187 5.50 9.93 12.66
N SER A 188 4.95 9.19 13.63
CA SER A 188 4.92 7.72 13.67
C SER A 188 4.12 7.10 12.52
N PHE A 189 2.95 7.67 12.20
CA PHE A 189 2.11 7.21 11.09
C PHE A 189 2.86 7.34 9.76
N HIS A 190 3.51 8.49 9.55
CA HIS A 190 4.24 8.79 8.32
C HIS A 190 5.45 7.84 8.12
N GLU A 191 6.16 7.49 9.19
CA GLU A 191 7.26 6.54 9.13
C GLU A 191 6.78 5.13 8.72
N ARG A 192 5.71 4.64 9.34
CA ARG A 192 5.11 3.33 9.02
C ARG A 192 4.55 3.30 7.60
N GLY A 193 3.80 4.33 7.20
CA GLY A 193 3.23 4.45 5.86
C GLY A 193 4.30 4.50 4.78
N ASN A 194 5.35 5.31 4.98
CA ASN A 194 6.48 5.35 4.07
C ASN A 194 7.22 4.01 4.01
N SER A 195 7.41 3.35 5.16
CA SER A 195 8.04 2.03 5.23
C SER A 195 7.28 1.00 4.39
N LEU A 196 5.94 1.05 4.40
CA LEU A 196 5.08 0.20 3.57
C LEU A 196 5.14 0.56 2.10
N LEU A 197 4.99 1.85 1.71
CA LEU A 197 5.11 2.29 0.31
C LEU A 197 6.43 1.83 -0.34
N ASN A 198 7.49 1.75 0.47
CA ASN A 198 8.80 1.32 0.04
C ASN A 198 8.99 -0.20 -0.09
N CYS A 199 7.99 -1.02 0.22
CA CYS A 199 8.06 -2.47 0.07
C CYS A 199 6.87 -3.10 -0.65
N LEU A 200 5.78 -2.36 -0.86
CA LEU A 200 4.61 -2.87 -1.56
C LEU A 200 4.89 -2.99 -3.06
N PRO A 201 4.49 -4.10 -3.70
CA PRO A 201 4.59 -4.25 -5.14
C PRO A 201 3.72 -3.21 -5.83
N GLY A 202 4.11 -2.80 -7.02
CA GLY A 202 3.39 -1.81 -7.79
C GLY A 202 4.02 -1.57 -9.15
N SER A 203 3.38 -0.69 -9.92
CA SER A 203 3.75 -0.41 -11.29
C SER A 203 4.06 1.07 -11.47
N LEU A 204 5.20 1.35 -12.09
CA LEU A 204 5.60 2.71 -12.46
C LEU A 204 5.15 2.97 -13.89
N THR A 205 4.19 3.88 -14.06
CA THR A 205 3.72 4.31 -15.38
C THR A 205 4.31 5.68 -15.70
N VAL A 206 5.04 5.78 -16.81
CA VAL A 206 5.62 7.03 -17.32
C VAL A 206 4.96 7.38 -18.65
N ALA A 207 4.24 8.50 -18.68
CA ALA A 207 3.65 9.08 -19.87
C ALA A 207 4.51 10.25 -20.38
N ILE A 208 5.04 10.12 -21.60
CA ILE A 208 5.76 11.17 -22.30
C ILE A 208 4.77 11.91 -23.20
N LYS A 209 4.40 13.15 -22.83
CA LYS A 209 3.36 13.92 -23.53
C LYS A 209 3.94 14.61 -24.76
N ARG A 210 4.82 15.59 -24.54
CA ARG A 210 5.45 16.39 -25.59
C ARG A 210 6.81 16.92 -25.16
N GLY A 211 7.67 17.15 -26.13
CA GLY A 211 8.89 17.92 -25.94
C GLY A 211 8.71 19.31 -26.51
N ASP A 212 9.35 20.31 -25.93
CA ASP A 212 9.38 21.67 -26.46
C ASP A 212 10.81 22.14 -26.74
N ASN A 213 10.93 22.88 -27.85
CA ASN A 213 12.16 23.46 -28.34
C ASN A 213 13.34 22.45 -28.48
N LEU A 214 13.05 21.20 -28.86
CA LEU A 214 14.03 20.13 -29.11
C LEU A 214 14.77 20.33 -30.44
N LYS A 215 15.21 21.56 -30.72
CA LYS A 215 15.88 21.92 -31.97
C LYS A 215 17.34 21.47 -31.95
N ARG A 216 17.85 21.19 -33.15
CA ARG A 216 19.31 21.19 -33.38
C ARG A 216 19.74 22.63 -33.62
N SER A 217 21.04 22.91 -33.54
CA SER A 217 21.63 24.23 -33.79
C SER A 217 21.10 24.93 -35.06
N MET A 218 20.63 24.17 -36.06
CA MET A 218 19.79 24.67 -37.16
C MET A 218 18.74 23.62 -37.54
N GLY A 219 17.45 23.95 -37.47
CA GLY A 219 16.35 23.21 -38.11
C GLY A 219 15.59 22.15 -37.28
N ASN A 220 14.61 21.52 -37.94
CA ASN A 220 13.73 20.48 -37.38
C ASN A 220 14.49 19.17 -37.08
N THR A 221 14.02 18.40 -36.10
CA THR A 221 14.64 17.13 -35.69
C THR A 221 13.68 15.95 -35.84
N ASN A 222 14.23 14.73 -35.87
CA ASN A 222 13.48 13.50 -35.74
C ASN A 222 13.61 13.00 -34.30
N ALA A 223 12.75 13.48 -33.41
CA ALA A 223 12.91 13.25 -31.98
C ALA A 223 12.27 11.94 -31.51
N PHE A 224 12.94 11.26 -30.58
CA PHE A 224 12.38 10.19 -29.75
C PHE A 224 12.97 10.26 -28.34
N CYS A 225 12.28 9.67 -27.38
CA CYS A 225 12.74 9.58 -25.99
C CYS A 225 13.12 8.13 -25.66
N SER A 226 14.23 7.94 -24.97
CA SER A 226 14.63 6.66 -24.37
C SER A 226 14.48 6.76 -22.86
N LEU A 227 13.66 5.89 -22.28
CA LEU A 227 13.42 5.78 -20.85
C LEU A 227 14.29 4.66 -20.30
N ILE A 228 15.06 4.97 -19.27
CA ILE A 228 16.05 4.08 -18.66
C ILE A 228 15.82 4.09 -17.15
N ILE A 229 15.70 2.88 -16.59
CA ILE A 229 15.68 2.60 -15.17
C ILE A 229 16.69 1.48 -14.96
N ASP A 230 17.46 1.54 -13.88
CA ASP A 230 18.48 0.52 -13.59
C ASP A 230 17.82 -0.88 -13.47
N ASN A 231 18.48 -1.89 -14.03
CA ASN A 231 18.00 -3.29 -14.08
C ASN A 231 16.63 -3.50 -14.76
N CYS A 232 16.14 -2.53 -15.53
CA CYS A 232 14.88 -2.64 -16.27
C CYS A 232 15.11 -2.59 -17.80
N PRO A 233 14.22 -3.19 -18.60
CA PRO A 233 14.29 -3.07 -20.06
C PRO A 233 14.08 -1.61 -20.48
N LYS A 234 14.96 -1.13 -21.35
CA LYS A 234 14.89 0.23 -21.92
C LYS A 234 13.66 0.35 -22.80
N LYS A 235 12.86 1.39 -22.60
CA LYS A 235 11.68 1.68 -23.42
C LYS A 235 11.91 2.93 -24.26
N LYS A 236 11.36 2.97 -25.47
CA LYS A 236 11.56 4.08 -26.41
C LYS A 236 10.22 4.50 -27.00
N THR A 237 10.04 5.81 -27.17
CA THR A 237 8.91 6.34 -27.92
C THR A 237 9.09 6.16 -29.42
N LYS A 238 8.00 6.32 -30.17
CA LYS A 238 8.05 6.46 -31.62
C LYS A 238 8.84 7.69 -32.02
N VAL A 239 9.45 7.61 -33.20
CA VAL A 239 10.18 8.74 -33.77
C VAL A 239 9.21 9.70 -34.43
N VAL A 240 9.13 10.93 -33.91
CA VAL A 240 8.35 12.00 -34.53
C VAL A 240 9.28 12.83 -35.40
N LYS A 241 9.00 12.86 -36.70
CA LYS A 241 9.88 13.44 -37.70
C LYS A 241 9.63 14.94 -37.91
N ARG A 242 10.68 15.66 -38.30
CA ARG A 242 10.64 17.05 -38.81
C ARG A 242 9.88 18.04 -37.91
N THR A 243 10.04 17.95 -36.60
CA THR A 243 9.46 18.92 -35.65
C THR A 243 10.43 19.28 -34.55
N SER A 244 10.36 20.51 -34.04
CA SER A 244 11.05 20.94 -32.84
C SER A 244 10.27 20.69 -31.56
N SER A 245 8.95 20.48 -31.67
CA SER A 245 8.06 20.27 -30.53
C SER A 245 7.26 18.99 -30.75
N PRO A 246 7.90 17.81 -30.64
CA PRO A 246 7.25 16.52 -30.88
C PRO A 246 6.18 16.22 -29.84
N VAL A 247 5.07 15.63 -30.28
CA VAL A 247 3.98 15.16 -29.44
C VAL A 247 3.94 13.63 -29.56
N TRP A 248 4.24 12.93 -28.47
CA TRP A 248 4.25 11.46 -28.44
C TRP A 248 2.96 10.91 -27.86
N LYS A 249 2.54 11.40 -26.68
CA LYS A 249 1.40 10.86 -25.92
C LYS A 249 1.49 9.34 -25.72
N GLU A 250 2.69 8.86 -25.40
CA GLU A 250 2.97 7.44 -25.18
C GLU A 250 3.20 7.17 -23.70
N SER A 251 2.65 6.07 -23.20
CA SER A 251 2.80 5.62 -21.82
C SER A 251 3.54 4.29 -21.73
N PHE A 252 4.40 4.17 -20.74
CA PHE A 252 5.23 2.99 -20.52
C PHE A 252 5.14 2.55 -19.06
N THR A 253 4.83 1.27 -18.85
CA THR A 253 4.62 0.71 -17.50
C THR A 253 5.69 -0.32 -17.14
N TRP A 254 6.28 -0.24 -15.96
CA TRP A 254 7.16 -1.28 -15.43
C TRP A 254 6.55 -1.84 -14.15
N ASP A 255 6.42 -3.16 -14.07
CA ASP A 255 5.90 -3.84 -12.90
C ASP A 255 7.03 -4.27 -11.98
N PHE A 256 6.87 -4.00 -10.69
CA PHE A 256 7.88 -4.27 -9.69
C PHE A 256 7.30 -5.08 -8.54
N ALA A 257 7.91 -6.23 -8.25
CA ALA A 257 7.62 -6.97 -7.02
C ALA A 257 8.09 -6.23 -5.76
N VAL A 258 9.13 -5.40 -5.90
CA VAL A 258 9.66 -4.51 -4.86
C VAL A 258 9.99 -3.16 -5.50
N PRO A 259 9.57 -2.03 -4.94
CA PRO A 259 9.81 -0.71 -5.52
C PRO A 259 11.30 -0.44 -5.78
N PRO A 260 11.67 0.18 -6.93
CA PRO A 260 13.05 0.52 -7.26
C PRO A 260 13.52 1.77 -6.47
N ARG A 261 13.83 1.56 -5.19
CA ARG A 261 14.25 2.61 -4.26
C ARG A 261 15.64 3.15 -4.60
N ARG A 262 15.86 4.44 -4.34
CA ARG A 262 17.14 5.14 -4.57
C ARG A 262 17.62 5.07 -6.02
N GLN A 263 16.71 4.87 -6.96
CA GLN A 263 16.98 4.83 -8.39
C GLN A 263 16.40 6.08 -9.05
N PHE A 264 16.90 6.35 -10.26
CA PHE A 264 16.45 7.46 -11.08
C PHE A 264 15.80 6.93 -12.35
N LEU A 265 14.68 7.54 -12.73
CA LEU A 265 14.18 7.45 -14.09
C LEU A 265 14.98 8.45 -14.93
N GLU A 266 15.82 7.95 -15.83
CA GLU A 266 16.55 8.75 -16.80
C GLU A 266 15.80 8.76 -18.14
N ILE A 267 15.39 9.95 -18.57
CA ILE A 267 14.75 10.14 -19.87
C ILE A 267 15.72 10.91 -20.76
N VAL A 268 16.14 10.26 -21.85
CA VAL A 268 17.10 10.82 -22.80
C VAL A 268 16.36 11.11 -24.11
N CYS A 269 16.22 12.40 -24.43
CA CYS A 269 15.71 12.85 -25.71
C CYS A 269 16.83 12.73 -26.76
N LYS A 270 16.54 12.06 -27.87
CA LYS A 270 17.49 11.81 -28.95
C LYS A 270 16.93 12.21 -30.30
N SER A 271 17.82 12.62 -31.19
CA SER A 271 17.56 12.87 -32.59
C SER A 271 17.97 11.62 -33.39
N ASN A 272 17.00 10.97 -34.02
CA ASN A 272 17.23 9.84 -34.92
C ASN A 272 17.88 10.35 -36.22
N ASN A 273 19.14 9.98 -36.44
CA ASN A 273 19.91 10.32 -37.65
C ASN A 273 20.43 9.05 -38.32
N ILE A 274 20.66 9.14 -39.63
CA ILE A 274 21.11 8.03 -40.49
C ILE A 274 22.42 7.40 -39.99
N PHE A 275 23.33 8.18 -39.42
CA PHE A 275 24.66 7.71 -38.99
C PHE A 275 24.77 7.40 -37.49
N ARG A 276 24.27 8.29 -36.62
CA ARG A 276 24.31 8.12 -35.17
C ARG A 276 23.27 8.99 -34.48
N ASP A 277 22.55 8.41 -33.52
CA ASP A 277 21.64 9.16 -32.67
C ASP A 277 22.39 10.24 -31.88
N LYS A 278 21.90 11.48 -31.94
CA LYS A 278 22.46 12.59 -31.16
C LYS A 278 21.58 12.87 -29.95
N ILE A 279 22.18 13.02 -28.77
CA ILE A 279 21.45 13.40 -27.55
C ILE A 279 21.06 14.87 -27.66
N LEU A 280 19.76 15.15 -27.47
CA LEU A 280 19.17 16.49 -27.44
C LEU A 280 19.05 17.01 -26.00
N GLY A 281 19.06 16.11 -25.02
CA GLY A 281 19.07 16.45 -23.61
C GLY A 281 18.61 15.29 -22.75
N LYS A 282 18.91 15.38 -21.46
CA LYS A 282 18.53 14.37 -20.46
C LYS A 282 17.87 15.01 -19.25
N VAL A 283 16.90 14.31 -18.69
CA VAL A 283 16.32 14.58 -17.37
C VAL A 283 16.46 13.34 -16.50
N ARG A 284 16.78 13.53 -15.23
CA ARG A 284 16.83 12.48 -14.22
C ARG A 284 15.83 12.80 -13.12
N ILE A 285 14.90 11.89 -12.87
CA ILE A 285 13.83 12.06 -11.90
C ILE A 285 13.99 11.00 -10.80
N PRO A 286 14.12 11.40 -9.52
CA PRO A 286 14.19 10.44 -8.41
C PRO A 286 12.89 9.66 -8.26
N ILE A 287 12.95 8.33 -8.27
CA ILE A 287 11.75 7.49 -8.16
C ILE A 287 11.14 7.54 -6.76
N ASP A 288 11.95 7.70 -5.70
CA ASP A 288 11.48 7.78 -4.31
C ASP A 288 10.44 8.89 -4.10
N LYS A 289 10.54 9.99 -4.85
CA LYS A 289 9.57 11.08 -4.82
C LYS A 289 8.21 10.63 -5.36
N VAL A 290 8.22 9.90 -6.47
CA VAL A 290 7.00 9.35 -7.10
C VAL A 290 6.36 8.28 -6.22
N LEU A 291 7.15 7.43 -5.56
CA LEU A 291 6.61 6.41 -4.64
C LEU A 291 5.79 7.05 -3.51
N THR A 292 6.30 8.16 -2.96
CA THR A 292 5.70 8.87 -1.82
C THR A 292 4.52 9.75 -2.25
N GLU A 293 4.69 10.53 -3.32
CA GLU A 293 3.67 11.48 -3.79
C GLU A 293 2.62 10.82 -4.72
N GLY A 294 2.87 9.59 -5.18
CA GLY A 294 2.01 8.80 -6.07
C GLY A 294 1.93 9.27 -7.51
N SER A 295 2.03 10.58 -7.73
CA SER A 295 2.03 11.17 -9.06
C SER A 295 3.02 12.32 -9.10
N TYR A 296 3.86 12.35 -10.13
CA TYR A 296 4.76 13.46 -10.39
C TYR A 296 4.63 13.87 -11.86
N SER A 297 4.09 15.07 -12.09
CA SER A 297 3.87 15.60 -13.42
C SER A 297 4.42 17.03 -13.52
N GLY A 298 4.95 17.37 -14.69
CA GLY A 298 5.51 18.69 -14.91
C GLY A 298 6.26 18.80 -16.23
N SER A 299 6.66 20.04 -16.53
CA SER A 299 7.59 20.34 -17.61
C SER A 299 9.00 20.36 -17.04
N PHE A 300 9.85 19.43 -17.49
CA PHE A 300 11.22 19.29 -17.00
C PHE A 300 12.21 19.90 -17.99
N SER A 301 13.06 20.81 -17.50
CA SER A 301 14.18 21.32 -18.30
C SER A 301 15.19 20.21 -18.59
N LEU A 302 15.58 20.11 -19.85
CA LEU A 302 16.56 19.11 -20.31
C LEU A 302 17.97 19.65 -20.19
N SER A 303 18.85 18.91 -19.52
CA SER A 303 20.28 19.24 -19.45
C SER A 303 21.03 18.70 -20.67
N GLU A 304 21.84 19.53 -21.34
CA GLU A 304 22.82 19.10 -22.34
C GLU A 304 24.17 18.78 -21.67
N GLU A 305 24.91 17.80 -22.18
CA GLU A 305 26.30 17.54 -21.75
C GLU A 305 27.30 18.56 -22.31
N SER A 306 26.91 19.37 -23.29
CA SER A 306 27.73 20.43 -23.89
C SER A 306 27.42 21.80 -23.30
N LYS A 307 28.39 22.39 -22.58
CA LYS A 307 28.38 23.77 -22.06
C LYS A 307 28.36 24.84 -23.17
N LYS A 308 27.31 24.89 -23.99
CA LYS A 308 26.97 26.07 -24.80
C LYS A 308 25.51 26.39 -24.55
N ASP A 309 25.32 27.35 -23.65
CA ASP A 309 24.04 27.94 -23.27
C ASP A 309 23.54 28.79 -24.45
N ASP A 310 23.08 28.11 -25.50
CA ASP A 310 22.24 28.72 -26.52
C ASP A 310 20.85 28.77 -25.91
N GLY A 311 20.42 29.95 -25.44
CA GLY A 311 19.27 30.27 -24.55
C GLY A 311 17.89 29.74 -24.97
N SER A 312 17.85 28.48 -25.35
CA SER A 312 16.74 27.67 -25.80
C SER A 312 16.32 26.82 -24.62
N ASN A 313 15.30 27.28 -23.89
CA ASN A 313 14.76 26.54 -22.75
C ASN A 313 14.08 25.26 -23.31
N ARG A 314 14.82 24.15 -23.34
CA ARG A 314 14.30 22.86 -23.82
C ARG A 314 13.58 22.17 -22.67
N SER A 315 12.33 21.81 -22.88
CA SER A 315 11.54 21.16 -21.84
C SER A 315 10.89 19.87 -22.35
N LEU A 316 10.55 19.01 -21.39
CA LEU A 316 9.84 17.76 -21.64
C LEU A 316 8.68 17.64 -20.65
N ASP A 317 7.47 17.53 -21.20
CA ASP A 317 6.27 17.31 -20.41
C ASP A 317 6.11 15.82 -20.13
N VAL A 318 6.29 15.44 -18.86
CA VAL A 318 6.24 14.07 -18.38
C VAL A 318 5.22 13.95 -17.25
N GLU A 319 4.51 12.85 -17.23
CA GLU A 319 3.65 12.44 -16.12
C GLU A 319 4.08 11.05 -15.67
N ILE A 320 4.33 10.90 -14.38
CA ILE A 320 4.79 9.67 -13.77
C ILE A 320 3.81 9.32 -12.65
N VAL A 321 3.34 8.07 -12.62
CA VAL A 321 2.40 7.57 -11.63
C VAL A 321 2.91 6.26 -11.07
N TRP A 322 2.88 6.11 -9.74
CA TRP A 322 3.08 4.84 -9.06
C TRP A 322 1.73 4.34 -8.53
N SER A 323 1.28 3.19 -9.02
CA SER A 323 0.00 2.59 -8.62
C SER A 323 0.12 1.09 -8.36
N ASN A 324 -0.93 0.52 -7.77
CA ASN A 324 -1.08 -0.92 -7.56
C ASN A 324 -1.72 -1.65 -8.76
N GLN A 325 -2.02 -0.94 -9.86
CA GLN A 325 -2.65 -1.53 -11.03
C GLN A 325 -1.60 -2.20 -11.93
N THR A 326 -1.68 -3.52 -12.01
CA THR A 326 -1.26 -4.26 -13.21
C THR A 326 -2.36 -4.04 -14.26
N PHE A 327 -2.00 -3.52 -15.43
CA PHE A 327 -2.93 -3.35 -16.55
C PHE A 327 -3.24 -4.69 -17.21
#